data_AF-A0A6I8LZM0-F1
#
_entry.id   AF-A0A6I8LZM0-F1
#
_cell.length_a   1.000
_cell.length_b   1.000
_cell.length_c   1.000
_cell.angle_alpha   90.00
_cell.angle_beta   90.00
_cell.angle_gamma   90.00
#
_symmetry.space_group_name_H-M   'P 1'
#
loop_
_entity.id
_entity.type
_entity.pdbx_description
1 polymer ?
#
loop_
_entity_poly.entity_id
_entity_poly.type
_entity_poly.pdbx_seq_one_letter_code
_entity_poly.pdbx_strand_id
1 'polypeptide(L)'
;MDDDNLLDSHPDLMDPEWRKHAQTDAWLGAKKDRKRLRKQRKRGVRKPHRRWWILGVLVLILGVTTAGIVLAGRRTPAPAAAPNPTQVAQYARVDLARPYANTPADTWPKGLDGITSPAAAPVGAFKADAVADAYAQARKAIFAAHLDSAVLLAHDPKAYLALFAPDQREQLTPRLAEKPAKDKAGFDSYLTEIADGYHLLDAGPRTFGTLTAHAGEKPGELAVDAKYVVAYAFDNVHPESLTSPNEIVSFLRVDETYVVATGSRVAKTSQGLWLDGGQSATSSVGCAAAREGFLAPGYANPQTGPSTGDDQDAPGYYDPKYPVPTLDGCH
;
A
#
# COMPACT_ATOMS: atom_id res chain seq x y z
N MET A 1 52.33 -19.82 -12.99
CA MET A 1 52.72 -19.00 -11.83
C MET A 1 52.80 -17.60 -12.38
N ASP A 2 51.82 -16.78 -12.01
CA ASP A 2 51.53 -15.46 -12.58
C ASP A 2 52.08 -14.38 -11.65
N ASP A 3 52.87 -13.46 -12.22
CA ASP A 3 53.59 -12.36 -11.56
C ASP A 3 52.82 -11.01 -11.68
N ASP A 4 51.52 -10.99 -11.34
CA ASP A 4 50.70 -9.77 -11.34
C ASP A 4 50.83 -8.93 -10.05
N ASN A 5 51.88 -9.11 -9.25
CA ASN A 5 51.93 -8.64 -7.86
C ASN A 5 53.05 -7.63 -7.52
N LEU A 6 53.50 -6.80 -8.48
CA LEU A 6 54.61 -5.85 -8.25
C LEU A 6 54.21 -4.36 -8.16
N LEU A 7 52.97 -3.99 -8.46
CA LEU A 7 52.52 -2.58 -8.35
C LEU A 7 51.98 -2.22 -6.95
N ASP A 8 51.44 -3.19 -6.20
CA ASP A 8 50.83 -2.95 -4.89
C ASP A 8 51.82 -2.94 -3.71
N SER A 9 53.10 -3.22 -3.98
CA SER A 9 54.15 -3.33 -2.96
C SER A 9 55.28 -2.29 -3.13
N HIS A 10 55.06 -1.25 -3.95
CA HIS A 10 56.07 -0.19 -4.13
C HIS A 10 56.18 0.69 -2.87
N PRO A 11 57.36 0.76 -2.21
CA PRO A 11 57.52 1.39 -0.90
C PRO A 11 57.19 2.90 -0.87
N ASP A 12 57.32 3.59 -2.01
CA ASP A 12 57.01 5.01 -2.14
C ASP A 12 55.50 5.35 -2.08
N LEU A 13 54.61 4.38 -2.32
CA LEU A 13 53.14 4.59 -2.29
C LEU A 13 52.51 4.29 -0.92
N MET A 14 53.27 3.70 0.00
CA MET A 14 52.84 3.35 1.35
C MET A 14 53.28 4.36 2.42
N ASP A 15 53.96 5.44 2.04
CA ASP A 15 54.32 6.52 2.95
C ASP A 15 53.07 7.31 3.41
N PRO A 16 52.72 7.28 4.71
CA PRO A 16 51.55 7.99 5.23
C PRO A 16 51.65 9.52 5.11
N GLU A 17 52.84 10.09 5.10
CA GLU A 17 53.03 11.54 4.98
C GLU A 17 52.81 12.03 3.53
N TRP A 18 53.23 11.22 2.54
CA TRP A 18 52.97 11.52 1.12
C TRP A 18 51.47 11.54 0.81
N ARG A 19 50.67 10.61 1.36
CA ARG A 19 49.21 10.55 1.15
C ARG A 19 48.49 11.76 1.74
N LYS A 20 48.93 12.26 2.89
CA LYS A 20 48.41 13.51 3.49
C LYS A 20 48.73 14.73 2.63
N HIS A 21 49.92 14.81 2.06
CA HIS A 21 50.33 15.93 1.21
C HIS A 21 49.56 15.95 -0.11
N ALA A 22 49.42 14.78 -0.77
CA ALA A 22 48.69 14.65 -2.02
C ALA A 22 47.20 15.01 -1.89
N GLN A 23 46.56 14.67 -0.77
CA GLN A 23 45.16 15.00 -0.53
C GLN A 23 44.94 16.50 -0.28
N THR A 24 45.93 17.16 0.35
CA THR A 24 45.89 18.61 0.61
C THR A 24 46.11 19.41 -0.67
N ASP A 25 47.04 18.98 -1.53
CA ASP A 25 47.33 19.64 -2.81
C ASP A 25 46.19 19.46 -3.83
N ALA A 26 45.52 18.31 -3.85
CA ALA A 26 44.34 18.08 -4.69
C ALA A 26 43.17 19.02 -4.31
N TRP A 27 42.99 19.29 -3.01
CA TRP A 27 41.95 20.20 -2.53
C TRP A 27 42.27 21.68 -2.84
N LEU A 28 43.54 22.09 -2.75
CA LEU A 28 43.98 23.45 -3.08
C LEU A 28 43.98 23.73 -4.59
N GLY A 29 44.26 22.73 -5.44
CA GLY A 29 44.15 22.80 -6.90
C GLY A 29 42.72 23.06 -7.39
N ALA A 30 41.73 22.35 -6.84
CA ALA A 30 40.32 22.45 -7.22
C ALA A 30 39.71 23.84 -6.98
N LYS A 31 40.25 24.63 -6.03
CA LYS A 31 39.80 26.01 -5.75
C LYS A 31 40.38 27.04 -6.73
N LYS A 32 41.55 26.79 -7.33
CA LYS A 32 42.18 27.69 -8.32
C LYS A 32 41.52 27.59 -9.71
N ASP A 33 41.03 26.42 -10.10
CA ASP A 33 40.42 26.21 -11.43
C ASP A 33 39.00 26.78 -11.55
N ARG A 34 38.21 26.79 -10.47
CA ARG A 34 36.89 27.45 -10.46
C ARG A 34 36.96 28.96 -10.69
N LYS A 35 38.08 29.63 -10.36
CA LYS A 35 38.29 31.06 -10.65
C LYS A 35 38.76 31.32 -12.09
N ARG A 36 39.46 30.39 -12.74
CA ARG A 36 39.92 30.53 -14.14
C ARG A 36 38.78 30.34 -15.15
N LEU A 37 37.88 29.39 -14.91
CA LEU A 37 36.69 29.16 -15.77
C LEU A 37 35.71 30.34 -15.77
N ARG A 38 35.60 31.07 -14.65
CA ARG A 38 34.78 32.29 -14.56
C ARG A 38 35.37 33.50 -15.32
N LYS A 39 36.67 33.46 -15.67
CA LYS A 39 37.38 34.57 -16.33
C LYS A 39 37.51 34.42 -17.84
N GLN A 40 37.37 33.20 -18.38
CA GLN A 40 37.34 32.94 -19.84
C GLN A 40 35.97 33.20 -20.49
N ARG A 41 34.89 33.31 -19.70
CA ARG A 41 33.54 33.59 -20.22
C ARG A 41 33.25 35.08 -20.48
N LYS A 42 34.22 35.97 -20.27
CA LYS A 42 34.10 37.40 -20.56
C LYS A 42 35.37 37.88 -21.28
N ARG A 43 35.23 38.31 -22.55
CA ARG A 43 36.22 38.86 -23.52
C ARG A 43 36.63 37.80 -24.57
N GLY A 44 36.43 37.93 -25.88
CA GLY A 44 35.95 39.03 -26.73
C GLY A 44 35.72 38.54 -28.18
N VAL A 45 35.04 39.36 -28.96
CA VAL A 45 34.43 39.11 -30.29
C VAL A 45 35.30 39.68 -31.44
N ARG A 46 35.26 39.07 -32.66
CA ARG A 46 35.04 39.69 -34.01
C ARG A 46 35.29 38.67 -35.16
N LYS A 47 34.25 38.06 -35.80
CA LYS A 47 33.46 38.38 -37.05
C LYS A 47 34.26 38.27 -38.37
N PRO A 48 33.69 37.82 -39.54
CA PRO A 48 32.30 38.02 -40.01
C PRO A 48 31.65 36.91 -40.92
N HIS A 49 30.42 36.45 -40.61
CA HIS A 49 29.37 36.07 -41.61
C HIS A 49 27.99 35.80 -40.94
N ARG A 50 27.71 36.55 -39.86
CA ARG A 50 26.73 36.18 -38.82
C ARG A 50 25.50 37.10 -38.82
N ARG A 51 24.76 37.15 -39.93
CA ARG A 51 23.43 37.80 -39.96
C ARG A 51 22.34 36.90 -40.53
N TRP A 52 22.63 36.05 -41.51
CA TRP A 52 21.63 35.11 -42.06
C TRP A 52 21.35 33.89 -41.18
N TRP A 53 22.37 33.36 -40.50
CA TRP A 53 22.20 32.23 -39.57
C TRP A 53 21.42 32.57 -38.29
N ILE A 54 21.50 33.81 -37.80
CA ILE A 54 20.78 34.22 -36.59
C ILE A 54 19.27 34.29 -36.86
N LEU A 55 18.89 34.76 -38.05
CA LEU A 55 17.48 34.85 -38.45
C LEU A 55 16.89 33.45 -38.69
N GLY A 56 17.65 32.56 -39.34
CA GLY A 56 17.25 31.15 -39.51
C GLY A 56 17.08 30.42 -38.17
N VAL A 57 18.03 30.57 -37.24
CA VAL A 57 17.95 29.94 -35.91
C VAL A 57 16.84 30.55 -35.05
N LEU A 58 16.58 31.86 -35.13
CA LEU A 58 15.48 32.48 -34.39
C LEU A 58 14.11 32.05 -34.91
N VAL A 59 13.93 31.92 -36.22
CA VAL A 59 12.67 31.41 -36.80
C VAL A 59 12.47 29.93 -36.44
N LEU A 60 13.54 29.13 -36.41
CA LEU A 60 13.47 27.73 -36.01
C LEU A 60 13.18 27.57 -34.51
N ILE A 61 13.78 28.41 -33.66
CA ILE A 61 13.47 28.45 -32.22
C ILE A 61 12.04 28.95 -32.00
N LEU A 62 11.57 29.99 -32.70
CA LEU A 62 10.18 30.44 -32.57
C LEU A 62 9.18 29.40 -33.08
N GLY A 63 9.49 28.68 -34.16
CA GLY A 63 8.67 27.60 -34.69
C GLY A 63 8.59 26.40 -33.73
N VAL A 64 9.72 26.04 -33.10
CA VAL A 64 9.77 24.96 -32.10
C VAL A 64 9.11 25.36 -30.78
N THR A 65 9.23 26.61 -30.34
CA THR A 65 8.55 27.08 -29.12
C THR A 65 7.06 27.26 -29.33
N THR A 66 6.60 27.78 -30.47
CA THR A 66 5.16 27.86 -30.78
C THR A 66 4.54 26.48 -31.01
N ALA A 67 5.22 25.56 -31.70
CA ALA A 67 4.76 24.16 -31.81
C ALA A 67 4.76 23.46 -30.43
N GLY A 68 5.78 23.70 -29.60
CA GLY A 68 5.85 23.16 -28.23
C GLY A 68 4.75 23.71 -27.31
N ILE A 69 4.39 24.99 -27.43
CA ILE A 69 3.31 25.63 -26.65
C ILE A 69 1.93 25.20 -27.15
N VAL A 70 1.72 25.03 -28.46
CA VAL A 70 0.45 24.52 -29.01
C VAL A 70 0.26 23.02 -28.72
N LEU A 71 1.34 22.23 -28.71
CA LEU A 71 1.28 20.81 -28.35
C LEU A 71 1.18 20.60 -26.83
N ALA A 72 1.78 21.48 -26.01
CA ALA A 72 1.65 21.45 -24.54
C ALA A 72 0.31 22.06 -24.06
N GLY A 73 -0.22 23.07 -24.75
CA GLY A 73 -1.53 23.68 -24.46
C GLY A 73 -2.73 22.83 -24.89
N ARG A 74 -2.50 21.76 -25.68
CA ARG A 74 -3.51 20.73 -26.00
C ARG A 74 -3.57 19.59 -25.00
N ARG A 75 -2.68 19.56 -23.99
CA ARG A 75 -2.93 18.75 -22.81
C ARG A 75 -3.95 19.49 -21.98
N THR A 76 -5.21 19.12 -22.14
CA THR A 76 -6.21 19.33 -21.10
C THR A 76 -5.53 18.98 -19.78
N PRO A 77 -5.40 19.92 -18.81
CA PRO A 77 -4.95 19.53 -17.49
C PRO A 77 -5.86 18.38 -17.06
N ALA A 78 -5.26 17.22 -16.78
CA ALA A 78 -5.99 16.19 -16.07
C ALA A 78 -6.61 16.89 -14.86
N PRO A 79 -7.92 16.72 -14.59
CA PRO A 79 -8.50 17.31 -13.40
C PRO A 79 -7.59 16.93 -12.24
N ALA A 80 -7.09 17.93 -11.52
CA ALA A 80 -6.30 17.69 -10.32
C ALA A 80 -7.14 16.73 -9.48
N ALA A 81 -6.65 15.51 -9.29
CA ALA A 81 -7.29 14.57 -8.38
C ALA A 81 -7.47 15.35 -7.08
N ALA A 82 -8.72 15.42 -6.59
CA ALA A 82 -8.98 15.99 -5.28
C ALA A 82 -7.98 15.34 -4.30
N PRO A 83 -7.40 16.10 -3.35
CA PRO A 83 -6.49 15.51 -2.38
C PRO A 83 -7.25 14.36 -1.72
N ASN A 84 -6.86 13.12 -2.00
CA ASN A 84 -7.39 11.97 -1.29
C ASN A 84 -6.89 12.16 0.14
N PRO A 85 -7.79 12.36 1.13
CA PRO A 85 -7.33 12.41 2.51
C PRO A 85 -6.58 11.11 2.76
N THR A 86 -5.29 11.20 3.07
CA THR A 86 -4.45 10.07 3.50
C THR A 86 -4.54 9.85 5.00
N GLN A 87 -5.37 10.66 5.68
CA GLN A 87 -5.56 10.71 7.10
C GLN A 87 -7.03 10.98 7.40
N VAL A 88 -7.49 10.53 8.55
CA VAL A 88 -8.80 10.90 9.08
C VAL A 88 -8.68 12.21 9.84
N ALA A 89 -9.68 13.08 9.71
CA ALA A 89 -9.72 14.32 10.49
C ALA A 89 -9.84 14.00 12.00
N GLN A 90 -8.95 14.57 12.82
CA GLN A 90 -9.03 14.38 14.28
C GLN A 90 -10.33 14.92 14.85
N TYR A 91 -10.77 16.09 14.37
CA TYR A 91 -12.00 16.74 14.81
C TYR A 91 -12.82 17.11 13.60
N ALA A 92 -14.04 16.57 13.51
CA ALA A 92 -15.02 16.95 12.51
C ALA A 92 -16.41 16.52 12.97
N ARG A 93 -17.45 17.25 12.53
CA ARG A 93 -18.83 16.84 12.77
C ARG A 93 -19.08 15.49 12.11
N VAL A 94 -19.61 14.55 12.89
CA VAL A 94 -20.07 13.25 12.39
C VAL A 94 -21.51 13.39 11.90
N ASP A 95 -21.77 12.87 10.69
CA ASP A 95 -23.08 12.75 10.08
C ASP A 95 -23.30 11.29 9.70
N LEU A 96 -24.18 10.60 10.42
CA LEU A 96 -24.44 9.18 10.18
C LEU A 96 -25.05 8.91 8.79
N ALA A 97 -25.66 9.91 8.14
CA ALA A 97 -26.12 9.78 6.74
C ALA A 97 -24.96 9.84 5.73
N ARG A 98 -23.80 10.34 6.15
CA ARG A 98 -22.55 10.41 5.36
C ARG A 98 -21.38 9.94 6.22
N PRO A 99 -21.37 8.67 6.67
CA PRO A 99 -20.51 8.27 7.78
C PRO A 99 -19.02 8.28 7.45
N TYR A 100 -18.68 8.22 6.16
CA TYR A 100 -17.29 8.28 5.70
C TYR A 100 -16.78 9.71 5.41
N ALA A 101 -17.61 10.74 5.57
CA ALA A 101 -17.18 12.13 5.35
C ALA A 101 -15.98 12.48 6.25
N ASN A 102 -15.00 13.19 5.70
CA ASN A 102 -13.74 13.55 6.36
C ASN A 102 -12.82 12.36 6.70
N THR A 103 -13.02 11.23 6.02
CA THR A 103 -12.12 10.06 6.05
C THR A 103 -11.58 9.78 4.64
N PRO A 104 -10.46 9.03 4.50
CA PRO A 104 -10.01 8.50 3.22
C PRO A 104 -11.10 7.72 2.46
N ALA A 105 -11.97 7.03 3.20
CA ALA A 105 -13.01 6.17 2.65
C ALA A 105 -14.18 6.91 1.98
N ASP A 106 -14.29 8.24 2.10
CA ASP A 106 -15.36 9.01 1.45
C ASP A 106 -15.35 8.82 -0.08
N THR A 107 -14.16 8.63 -0.66
CA THR A 107 -13.97 8.43 -2.11
C THR A 107 -13.88 6.96 -2.52
N TRP A 108 -13.89 6.03 -1.58
CA TRP A 108 -13.73 4.60 -1.84
C TRP A 108 -15.05 3.97 -2.30
N PRO A 109 -15.03 3.04 -3.27
CA PRO A 109 -16.23 2.29 -3.65
C PRO A 109 -16.74 1.39 -2.53
N LYS A 110 -18.05 1.08 -2.58
CA LYS A 110 -18.70 0.15 -1.65
C LYS A 110 -18.32 -1.30 -1.96
N GLY A 111 -18.21 -2.12 -0.92
CA GLY A 111 -17.97 -3.56 -1.05
C GLY A 111 -16.69 -3.85 -1.84
N LEU A 112 -16.69 -4.89 -2.68
CA LEU A 112 -15.51 -5.30 -3.45
C LEU A 112 -15.13 -4.39 -4.61
N ASP A 113 -15.95 -3.41 -4.99
CA ASP A 113 -15.68 -2.58 -6.18
C ASP A 113 -14.43 -1.71 -6.03
N GLY A 114 -13.95 -1.51 -4.79
CA GLY A 114 -12.72 -0.79 -4.49
C GLY A 114 -11.46 -1.63 -4.54
N ILE A 115 -11.59 -2.96 -4.61
CA ILE A 115 -10.47 -3.87 -4.85
C ILE A 115 -10.41 -4.13 -6.35
N THR A 116 -9.30 -3.77 -6.97
CA THR A 116 -9.13 -3.88 -8.43
C THR A 116 -8.04 -4.88 -8.78
N SER A 117 -8.01 -5.35 -10.02
CA SER A 117 -6.93 -6.20 -10.51
C SER A 117 -6.55 -5.77 -11.92
N PRO A 118 -5.30 -6.00 -12.37
CA PRO A 118 -4.95 -5.88 -13.77
C PRO A 118 -5.83 -6.76 -14.66
N ALA A 119 -5.87 -6.44 -15.95
CA ALA A 119 -6.40 -7.37 -16.94
C ALA A 119 -5.58 -8.68 -16.87
N ALA A 120 -6.27 -9.81 -16.81
CA ALA A 120 -5.60 -11.09 -16.67
C ALA A 120 -4.68 -11.36 -17.87
N ALA A 121 -3.43 -11.68 -17.58
CA ALA A 121 -2.40 -11.98 -18.55
C ALA A 121 -1.73 -13.31 -18.18
N PRO A 122 -1.08 -14.02 -19.13
CA PRO A 122 -0.35 -15.23 -18.80
C PRO A 122 0.75 -14.98 -17.76
N VAL A 123 0.86 -15.89 -16.78
CA VAL A 123 1.85 -15.84 -15.70
C VAL A 123 2.57 -17.18 -15.67
N GLY A 124 3.85 -17.20 -16.06
CA GLY A 124 4.60 -18.45 -16.16
C GLY A 124 3.91 -19.48 -17.08
N ALA A 125 3.57 -20.64 -16.52
CA ALA A 125 2.84 -21.69 -17.24
C ALA A 125 1.31 -21.49 -17.27
N PHE A 126 0.79 -20.51 -16.53
CA PHE A 126 -0.64 -20.23 -16.43
C PHE A 126 -1.09 -19.30 -17.55
N LYS A 127 -2.21 -19.65 -18.18
CA LYS A 127 -2.88 -18.83 -19.18
C LYS A 127 -3.71 -17.74 -18.51
N ALA A 128 -4.15 -16.76 -19.30
CA ALA A 128 -4.91 -15.61 -18.80
C ALA A 128 -6.26 -16.00 -18.15
N ASP A 129 -6.89 -17.08 -18.60
CA ASP A 129 -8.11 -17.64 -18.00
C ASP A 129 -7.88 -18.12 -16.56
N ALA A 130 -6.81 -18.89 -16.33
CA ALA A 130 -6.43 -19.34 -15.00
C ALA A 130 -6.10 -18.17 -14.06
N VAL A 131 -5.50 -17.09 -14.59
CA VAL A 131 -5.25 -15.86 -13.82
C VAL A 131 -6.53 -15.12 -13.48
N ALA A 132 -7.48 -15.03 -14.41
CA ALA A 132 -8.80 -14.46 -14.14
C ALA A 132 -9.55 -15.25 -13.06
N ASP A 133 -9.52 -16.59 -13.14
CA ASP A 133 -10.15 -17.48 -12.16
C ASP A 133 -9.49 -17.36 -10.77
N ALA A 134 -8.18 -17.19 -10.70
CA ALA A 134 -7.46 -16.97 -9.45
C ALA A 134 -7.85 -15.63 -8.81
N TYR A 135 -7.94 -14.54 -9.59
CA TYR A 135 -8.46 -13.27 -9.09
C TYR A 135 -9.91 -13.40 -8.59
N ALA A 136 -10.76 -14.14 -9.31
CA ALA A 136 -12.15 -14.34 -8.90
C ALA A 136 -12.25 -15.13 -7.58
N GLN A 137 -11.39 -16.13 -7.37
CA GLN A 137 -11.33 -16.90 -6.13
C GLN A 137 -10.84 -16.04 -4.95
N ALA A 138 -9.78 -15.26 -5.13
CA ALA A 138 -9.29 -14.32 -4.11
C ALA A 138 -10.38 -13.30 -3.73
N ARG A 139 -11.06 -12.69 -4.71
CA ARG A 139 -12.18 -11.76 -4.44
C ARG A 139 -13.31 -12.41 -3.63
N LYS A 140 -13.67 -13.66 -3.95
CA LYS A 140 -14.70 -14.40 -3.19
C LYS A 140 -14.27 -14.64 -1.74
N ALA A 141 -13.01 -15.01 -1.52
CA ALA A 141 -12.46 -15.20 -0.19
C ALA A 141 -12.47 -13.91 0.63
N ILE A 142 -12.00 -12.80 0.05
CA ILE A 142 -12.03 -11.47 0.68
C ILE A 142 -13.46 -11.04 1.04
N PHE A 143 -14.42 -11.26 0.14
CA PHE A 143 -15.82 -10.95 0.44
C PHE A 143 -16.34 -11.79 1.60
N ALA A 144 -16.15 -13.10 1.55
CA ALA A 144 -16.62 -14.00 2.59
C ALA A 144 -15.99 -13.66 3.96
N ALA A 145 -14.71 -13.28 3.98
CA ALA A 145 -13.99 -12.95 5.21
C ALA A 145 -14.40 -11.62 5.85
N HIS A 146 -14.61 -10.59 5.03
CA HIS A 146 -14.61 -9.19 5.52
C HIS A 146 -15.87 -8.40 5.16
N LEU A 147 -16.76 -8.93 4.31
CA LEU A 147 -17.90 -8.19 3.77
C LEU A 147 -19.22 -8.96 3.87
N ASP A 148 -19.18 -10.28 3.99
CA ASP A 148 -20.39 -11.11 4.10
C ASP A 148 -21.02 -10.95 5.49
N SER A 149 -22.30 -10.59 5.53
CA SER A 149 -23.08 -10.48 6.76
C SER A 149 -23.09 -11.76 7.59
N ALA A 150 -22.98 -12.95 6.97
CA ALA A 150 -22.92 -14.21 7.69
C ALA A 150 -21.68 -14.29 8.59
N VAL A 151 -20.54 -13.77 8.14
CA VAL A 151 -19.32 -13.68 8.95
C VAL A 151 -19.38 -12.45 9.85
N LEU A 152 -19.64 -11.26 9.28
CA LEU A 152 -19.60 -10.00 10.01
C LEU A 152 -20.55 -9.98 11.22
N LEU A 153 -21.78 -10.48 11.07
CA LEU A 153 -22.84 -10.32 12.06
C LEU A 153 -23.27 -11.63 12.71
N ALA A 154 -23.21 -12.74 11.98
CA ALA A 154 -23.63 -14.05 12.50
C ALA A 154 -22.45 -14.95 12.89
N HIS A 155 -21.21 -14.48 12.72
CA HIS A 155 -19.98 -15.21 13.05
C HIS A 155 -19.96 -16.63 12.46
N ASP A 156 -20.50 -16.81 11.24
CA ASP A 156 -20.60 -18.09 10.54
C ASP A 156 -19.54 -18.22 9.42
N PRO A 157 -18.44 -18.96 9.65
CA PRO A 157 -17.33 -19.06 8.70
C PRO A 157 -17.55 -20.06 7.57
N LYS A 158 -18.70 -20.75 7.50
CA LYS A 158 -18.89 -21.89 6.57
C LYS A 158 -18.67 -21.52 5.11
N ALA A 159 -19.18 -20.37 4.67
CA ALA A 159 -19.04 -19.93 3.29
C ALA A 159 -17.57 -19.65 2.93
N TYR A 160 -16.83 -19.02 3.84
CA TYR A 160 -15.39 -18.78 3.69
C TYR A 160 -14.61 -20.10 3.62
N LEU A 161 -14.83 -21.01 4.59
CA LEU A 161 -14.18 -22.32 4.63
C LEU A 161 -14.44 -23.17 3.38
N ALA A 162 -15.63 -23.06 2.78
CA ALA A 162 -15.99 -23.81 1.58
C ALA A 162 -15.18 -23.42 0.34
N LEU A 163 -14.57 -22.23 0.31
CA LEU A 163 -13.78 -21.74 -0.82
C LEU A 163 -12.40 -22.41 -0.94
N PHE A 164 -11.88 -22.91 0.18
CA PHE A 164 -10.52 -23.47 0.24
C PHE A 164 -10.47 -24.94 -0.17
N ALA A 165 -9.28 -25.37 -0.60
CA ALA A 165 -8.94 -26.77 -0.82
C ALA A 165 -9.28 -27.60 0.43
N PRO A 166 -9.75 -28.87 0.29
CA PRO A 166 -10.10 -29.72 1.42
C PRO A 166 -9.06 -29.73 2.55
N ASP A 167 -7.78 -29.88 2.22
CA ASP A 167 -6.71 -29.90 3.22
C ASP A 167 -6.54 -28.54 3.93
N GLN A 168 -6.63 -27.43 3.20
CA GLN A 168 -6.57 -26.08 3.79
C GLN A 168 -7.79 -25.81 4.67
N ARG A 169 -8.98 -26.28 4.26
CA ARG A 169 -10.20 -26.18 5.06
C ARG A 169 -10.04 -26.92 6.39
N GLU A 170 -9.48 -28.13 6.36
CA GLU A 170 -9.20 -28.90 7.58
C GLU A 170 -8.21 -28.17 8.49
N GLN A 171 -7.22 -27.46 7.92
CA GLN A 171 -6.27 -26.64 8.69
C GLN A 171 -6.89 -25.38 9.29
N LEU A 172 -7.76 -24.69 8.55
CA LEU A 172 -8.39 -23.44 8.98
C LEU A 172 -9.52 -23.67 9.99
N THR A 173 -10.29 -24.76 9.85
CA THR A 173 -11.46 -25.04 10.70
C THR A 173 -11.16 -24.96 12.22
N PRO A 174 -10.12 -25.63 12.76
CA PRO A 174 -9.84 -25.54 14.20
C PRO A 174 -9.31 -24.16 14.59
N ARG A 175 -8.62 -23.43 13.70
CA ARG A 175 -8.15 -22.06 13.98
C ARG A 175 -9.31 -21.09 14.11
N LEU A 176 -10.30 -21.18 13.22
CA LEU A 176 -11.50 -20.33 13.26
C LEU A 176 -12.46 -20.70 14.40
N ALA A 177 -12.35 -21.92 14.94
CA ALA A 177 -13.09 -22.34 16.13
C ALA A 177 -12.35 -22.03 17.44
N GLU A 178 -11.09 -21.60 17.38
CA GLU A 178 -10.30 -21.27 18.56
C GLU A 178 -10.87 -20.00 19.19
N LYS A 179 -11.20 -20.08 20.49
CA LYS A 179 -11.66 -18.89 21.19
C LYS A 179 -10.48 -17.93 21.40
N PRO A 180 -10.69 -16.63 21.22
CA PRO A 180 -9.74 -15.60 21.62
C PRO A 180 -9.28 -15.84 23.06
N ALA A 181 -7.97 -15.91 23.27
CA ALA A 181 -7.38 -16.10 24.59
C ALA A 181 -6.69 -14.80 25.02
N LYS A 182 -6.90 -14.39 26.27
CA LYS A 182 -6.41 -13.10 26.80
C LYS A 182 -4.90 -12.84 26.63
N ASP A 183 -4.10 -13.90 26.46
CA ASP A 183 -2.64 -13.85 26.33
C ASP A 183 -2.12 -14.34 24.96
N LYS A 184 -3.02 -14.66 24.02
CA LYS A 184 -2.67 -14.83 22.61
C LYS A 184 -3.24 -13.62 21.90
N ALA A 185 -2.38 -12.75 21.37
CA ALA A 185 -2.82 -11.54 20.66
C ALA A 185 -3.88 -11.92 19.62
N GLY A 186 -5.14 -11.66 19.97
CA GLY A 186 -6.29 -12.23 19.31
C GLY A 186 -6.74 -11.34 18.17
N PHE A 187 -5.98 -11.31 17.08
CA PHE A 187 -6.52 -10.93 15.78
C PHE A 187 -5.69 -11.62 14.68
N ASP A 188 -5.72 -12.96 14.66
CA ASP A 188 -5.32 -13.72 13.47
C ASP A 188 -6.45 -13.51 12.44
N SER A 189 -6.32 -12.41 11.69
CA SER A 189 -7.37 -11.69 10.94
C SER A 189 -7.98 -12.38 9.73
N TYR A 190 -8.16 -13.70 9.79
CA TYR A 190 -8.77 -14.45 8.70
C TYR A 190 -10.21 -13.98 8.41
N LEU A 191 -10.92 -13.54 9.44
CA LEU A 191 -12.31 -13.08 9.37
C LEU A 191 -12.45 -11.75 10.11
N THR A 192 -13.43 -10.96 9.69
CA THR A 192 -13.90 -9.83 10.49
C THR A 192 -15.26 -10.16 11.08
N GLU A 193 -15.31 -10.26 12.41
CA GLU A 193 -16.52 -10.51 13.18
C GLU A 193 -16.82 -9.28 14.04
N ILE A 194 -18.02 -8.72 13.96
CA ILE A 194 -18.39 -7.53 14.72
C ILE A 194 -18.79 -7.95 16.13
N ALA A 195 -18.28 -7.25 17.13
CA ALA A 195 -18.64 -7.49 18.52
C ALA A 195 -20.14 -7.29 18.76
N ASP A 196 -20.71 -8.13 19.63
CA ASP A 196 -22.12 -8.01 20.02
C ASP A 196 -22.45 -6.62 20.57
N GLY A 197 -23.62 -6.10 20.21
CA GLY A 197 -24.09 -4.77 20.63
C GLY A 197 -23.62 -3.62 19.76
N TYR A 198 -22.81 -3.87 18.73
CA TYR A 198 -22.42 -2.90 17.71
C TYR A 198 -23.04 -3.22 16.36
N HIS A 199 -23.39 -2.19 15.60
CA HIS A 199 -24.06 -2.33 14.31
C HIS A 199 -23.41 -1.46 13.25
N LEU A 200 -23.28 -1.99 12.02
CA LEU A 200 -22.87 -1.19 10.86
C LEU A 200 -24.05 -0.37 10.35
N LEU A 201 -23.73 0.82 9.82
CA LEU A 201 -24.69 1.62 9.05
C LEU A 201 -24.95 1.01 7.67
N ASP A 202 -26.15 1.25 7.12
CA ASP A 202 -26.59 0.75 5.79
C ASP A 202 -25.70 1.21 4.61
N ALA A 203 -24.88 2.24 4.85
CA ALA A 203 -23.83 2.65 3.92
C ALA A 203 -22.95 1.45 3.52
N GLY A 204 -22.73 0.51 4.45
CA GLY A 204 -21.96 -0.72 4.27
C GLY A 204 -20.47 -0.47 4.08
N PRO A 205 -19.63 -1.51 4.21
CA PRO A 205 -18.18 -1.33 4.15
C PRO A 205 -17.69 -0.79 2.80
N ARG A 206 -16.62 -0.01 2.84
CA ARG A 206 -15.93 0.50 1.65
C ARG A 206 -14.52 -0.05 1.56
N THR A 207 -14.04 -0.30 0.35
CA THR A 207 -12.71 -0.88 0.15
C THR A 207 -11.84 -0.04 -0.77
N PHE A 208 -10.54 -0.23 -0.64
CA PHE A 208 -9.55 0.31 -1.57
C PHE A 208 -8.37 -0.65 -1.63
N GLY A 209 -8.00 -1.11 -2.82
CA GLY A 209 -6.91 -2.07 -2.95
C GLY A 209 -6.66 -2.61 -4.34
N THR A 210 -5.69 -3.51 -4.41
CA THR A 210 -5.29 -4.18 -5.64
C THR A 210 -5.00 -5.65 -5.41
N LEU A 211 -5.24 -6.45 -6.45
CA LEU A 211 -4.76 -7.82 -6.57
C LEU A 211 -3.66 -7.87 -7.64
N THR A 212 -2.62 -8.67 -7.42
CA THR A 212 -1.58 -8.94 -8.42
C THR A 212 -1.27 -10.43 -8.46
N ALA A 213 -1.06 -10.99 -9.66
CA ALA A 213 -0.83 -12.42 -9.81
C ALA A 213 0.63 -12.67 -10.21
N HIS A 214 1.22 -13.72 -9.65
CA HIS A 214 2.56 -14.18 -9.99
C HIS A 214 2.66 -15.70 -9.86
N ALA A 215 3.71 -16.30 -10.40
CA ALA A 215 3.94 -17.73 -10.19
C ALA A 215 4.19 -17.99 -8.70
N GLY A 216 3.56 -19.02 -8.15
CA GLY A 216 3.79 -19.44 -6.77
C GLY A 216 5.16 -20.10 -6.58
N GLU A 217 5.49 -20.43 -5.35
CA GLU A 217 6.81 -20.97 -4.99
C GLU A 217 7.03 -22.37 -5.57
N LYS A 218 5.97 -23.19 -5.68
CA LYS A 218 6.06 -24.55 -6.19
C LYS A 218 5.48 -24.68 -7.61
N PRO A 219 5.98 -25.65 -8.41
CA PRO A 219 5.37 -25.94 -9.71
C PRO A 219 3.88 -26.29 -9.57
N GLY A 220 3.02 -25.57 -10.28
CA GLY A 220 1.56 -25.76 -10.25
C GLY A 220 0.82 -24.82 -9.31
N GLU A 221 1.53 -23.92 -8.62
CA GLU A 221 0.94 -22.86 -7.79
C GLU A 221 0.88 -21.54 -8.56
N LEU A 222 -0.30 -20.91 -8.56
CA LEU A 222 -0.52 -19.55 -9.02
C LEU A 222 -0.87 -18.69 -7.82
N ALA A 223 -0.02 -17.71 -7.49
CA ALA A 223 -0.20 -16.83 -6.35
C ALA A 223 -0.92 -15.53 -6.75
N VAL A 224 -1.74 -15.03 -5.84
CA VAL A 224 -2.44 -13.74 -5.92
C VAL A 224 -2.18 -12.98 -4.64
N ASP A 225 -1.36 -11.94 -4.73
CA ASP A 225 -1.18 -10.98 -3.64
C ASP A 225 -2.39 -10.05 -3.60
N ALA A 226 -2.95 -9.90 -2.41
CA ALA A 226 -4.08 -9.04 -2.13
C ALA A 226 -3.66 -7.97 -1.13
N LYS A 227 -3.65 -6.71 -1.58
CA LYS A 227 -3.31 -5.55 -0.75
C LYS A 227 -4.48 -4.59 -0.72
N TYR A 228 -5.16 -4.50 0.41
CA TYR A 228 -6.39 -3.71 0.50
C TYR A 228 -6.64 -3.14 1.90
N VAL A 229 -7.57 -2.19 1.96
CA VAL A 229 -8.13 -1.65 3.19
C VAL A 229 -9.63 -1.81 3.14
N VAL A 230 -10.24 -2.11 4.28
CA VAL A 230 -11.68 -2.09 4.48
C VAL A 230 -12.01 -1.05 5.54
N ALA A 231 -12.98 -0.18 5.27
CA ALA A 231 -13.51 0.80 6.22
C ALA A 231 -14.93 0.43 6.64
N TYR A 232 -15.16 0.31 7.94
CA TYR A 232 -16.43 -0.06 8.56
C TYR A 232 -17.01 1.13 9.30
N ALA A 233 -18.20 1.56 8.91
CA ALA A 233 -18.90 2.64 9.57
C ALA A 233 -19.97 2.08 10.51
N PHE A 234 -19.83 2.39 11.80
CA PHE A 234 -20.74 1.95 12.85
C PHE A 234 -21.81 3.00 13.15
N ASP A 235 -22.98 2.52 13.55
CA ASP A 235 -24.04 3.36 14.12
C ASP A 235 -23.64 3.79 15.55
N ASN A 236 -24.26 4.86 16.04
CA ASN A 236 -24.16 5.29 17.42
C ASN A 236 -25.48 5.94 17.84
N VAL A 237 -26.02 5.51 18.98
CA VAL A 237 -27.31 6.01 19.52
C VAL A 237 -27.24 7.44 20.08
N HIS A 238 -26.03 7.99 20.25
CA HIS A 238 -25.73 9.35 20.71
C HIS A 238 -24.78 10.07 19.72
N PRO A 239 -25.20 10.27 18.45
CA PRO A 239 -24.33 10.87 17.44
C PRO A 239 -23.89 12.30 17.78
N GLU A 240 -24.64 13.01 18.63
CA GLU A 240 -24.32 14.36 19.10
C GLU A 240 -23.09 14.42 20.02
N SER A 241 -22.69 13.30 20.64
CA SER A 241 -21.48 13.25 21.47
C SER A 241 -20.21 12.98 20.66
N LEU A 242 -20.34 12.62 19.38
CA LEU A 242 -19.22 12.31 18.51
C LEU A 242 -18.51 13.59 18.05
N THR A 243 -17.19 13.58 18.15
CA THR A 243 -16.32 14.72 17.83
C THR A 243 -15.35 14.41 16.68
N SER A 244 -15.21 13.12 16.34
CA SER A 244 -14.29 12.64 15.32
C SER A 244 -14.91 11.52 14.48
N PRO A 245 -14.66 11.47 13.16
CA PRO A 245 -14.98 10.31 12.33
C PRO A 245 -14.29 9.01 12.80
N ASN A 246 -13.11 9.09 13.43
CA ASN A 246 -12.41 7.93 13.99
C ASN A 246 -13.22 7.21 15.09
N GLU A 247 -14.21 7.88 15.69
CA GLU A 247 -15.05 7.24 16.69
C GLU A 247 -15.98 6.20 16.06
N ILE A 248 -16.46 6.41 14.83
CA ILE A 248 -17.41 5.51 14.16
C ILE A 248 -16.85 4.78 12.95
N VAL A 249 -15.70 5.19 12.39
CA VAL A 249 -15.08 4.54 11.23
C VAL A 249 -13.83 3.79 11.67
N SER A 250 -13.93 2.47 11.65
CA SER A 250 -12.80 1.57 11.87
C SER A 250 -12.20 1.09 10.57
N PHE A 251 -10.90 0.85 10.55
CA PHE A 251 -10.17 0.41 9.37
C PHE A 251 -9.43 -0.89 9.61
N LEU A 252 -9.50 -1.78 8.63
CA LEU A 252 -8.71 -3.01 8.55
C LEU A 252 -7.79 -2.93 7.34
N ARG A 253 -6.47 -2.97 7.58
CA ARG A 253 -5.43 -3.09 6.56
C ARG A 253 -5.08 -4.56 6.39
N VAL A 254 -5.00 -5.04 5.14
CA VAL A 254 -4.60 -6.42 4.82
C VAL A 254 -3.56 -6.43 3.69
N ASP A 255 -2.53 -7.26 3.87
CA ASP A 255 -1.55 -7.66 2.86
C ASP A 255 -1.36 -9.18 2.99
N GLU A 256 -2.01 -9.94 2.11
CA GLU A 256 -2.06 -11.40 2.19
C GLU A 256 -1.88 -12.02 0.80
N THR A 257 -1.46 -13.29 0.77
CA THR A 257 -1.26 -14.03 -0.48
C THR A 257 -2.16 -15.26 -0.51
N TYR A 258 -2.98 -15.33 -1.56
CA TYR A 258 -3.75 -16.53 -1.91
C TYR A 258 -2.99 -17.35 -2.93
N VAL A 259 -3.04 -18.68 -2.81
CA VAL A 259 -2.42 -19.59 -3.79
C VAL A 259 -3.46 -20.54 -4.35
N VAL A 260 -3.54 -20.62 -5.67
CA VAL A 260 -4.34 -21.64 -6.36
C VAL A 260 -3.40 -22.78 -6.77
N ALA A 261 -3.50 -23.90 -6.06
CA ALA A 261 -2.68 -25.08 -6.31
C ALA A 261 -3.38 -26.03 -7.30
N THR A 262 -2.72 -26.35 -8.41
CA THR A 262 -3.28 -27.18 -9.48
C THR A 262 -2.24 -28.15 -10.07
N GLY A 263 -2.71 -29.14 -10.82
CA GLY A 263 -1.86 -30.04 -11.60
C GLY A 263 -1.69 -31.43 -11.00
N SER A 264 -1.16 -32.35 -11.81
CA SER A 264 -1.10 -33.79 -11.48
C SER A 264 -0.12 -34.15 -10.35
N ARG A 265 0.79 -33.24 -10.00
CA ARG A 265 1.74 -33.42 -8.88
C ARG A 265 1.17 -32.96 -7.54
N VAL A 266 0.06 -32.21 -7.55
CA VAL A 266 -0.65 -31.77 -6.36
C VAL A 266 -1.68 -32.84 -5.99
N ALA A 267 -1.66 -33.31 -4.74
CA ALA A 267 -2.63 -34.29 -4.25
C ALA A 267 -4.06 -33.77 -4.45
N LYS A 268 -5.02 -34.65 -4.76
CA LYS A 268 -6.40 -34.24 -5.11
C LYS A 268 -7.07 -33.39 -4.03
N THR A 269 -6.82 -33.69 -2.76
CA THR A 269 -7.37 -32.96 -1.60
C THR A 269 -6.67 -31.62 -1.35
N SER A 270 -5.48 -31.44 -1.95
CA SER A 270 -4.71 -30.21 -1.87
C SER A 270 -4.93 -29.30 -3.07
N GLN A 271 -5.73 -29.71 -4.07
CA GLN A 271 -6.04 -28.86 -5.22
C GLN A 271 -7.13 -27.84 -4.85
N GLY A 272 -6.92 -26.59 -5.23
CA GLY A 272 -7.84 -25.48 -4.96
C GLY A 272 -7.15 -24.26 -4.35
N LEU A 273 -7.94 -23.41 -3.69
CA LEU A 273 -7.47 -22.19 -3.05
C LEU A 273 -6.82 -22.49 -1.70
N TRP A 274 -5.72 -21.80 -1.43
CA TRP A 274 -4.95 -21.78 -0.20
C TRP A 274 -4.76 -20.34 0.25
N LEU A 275 -4.62 -20.16 1.56
CA LEU A 275 -4.14 -18.91 2.14
C LEU A 275 -2.72 -19.17 2.64
N ASP A 276 -1.75 -18.57 1.96
CA ASP A 276 -0.32 -18.83 2.18
C ASP A 276 0.20 -18.06 3.41
N GLY A 277 -0.31 -16.86 3.61
CA GLY A 277 -0.01 -16.03 4.76
C GLY A 277 -0.36 -14.57 4.50
N GLY A 278 -0.12 -13.73 5.50
CA GLY A 278 -0.36 -12.31 5.39
C GLY A 278 -0.11 -11.57 6.69
N GLN A 279 -0.31 -10.27 6.63
CA GLN A 279 -0.29 -9.38 7.77
C GLN A 279 -1.51 -8.46 7.70
N SER A 280 -1.96 -8.04 8.86
CA SER A 280 -3.02 -7.05 8.97
C SER A 280 -2.72 -6.06 10.08
N ALA A 281 -3.33 -4.89 9.97
CA ALA A 281 -3.33 -3.90 11.04
C ALA A 281 -4.71 -3.26 11.15
N THR A 282 -5.08 -2.83 12.35
CA THR A 282 -6.34 -2.12 12.57
C THR A 282 -6.12 -0.73 13.15
N SER A 283 -6.96 0.22 12.72
CA SER A 283 -7.00 1.58 13.27
C SER A 283 -8.42 1.97 13.64
N SER A 284 -8.52 2.81 14.67
CA SER A 284 -9.79 3.36 15.15
C SER A 284 -10.78 2.26 15.56
N VAL A 285 -10.28 1.26 16.30
CA VAL A 285 -11.04 0.10 16.79
C VAL A 285 -11.18 0.10 18.30
N GLY A 286 -12.23 -0.53 18.81
CA GLY A 286 -12.45 -0.80 20.22
C GLY A 286 -11.49 -1.88 20.73
N CYS A 287 -10.49 -1.49 21.51
CA CYS A 287 -9.35 -2.35 21.86
C CYS A 287 -9.68 -3.51 22.79
N ALA A 288 -10.73 -3.39 23.61
CA ALA A 288 -11.20 -4.50 24.42
C ALA A 288 -11.75 -5.63 23.53
N ALA A 289 -12.62 -5.29 22.59
CA ALA A 289 -13.17 -6.24 21.61
C ALA A 289 -12.09 -6.79 20.68
N ALA A 290 -11.16 -5.94 20.23
CA ALA A 290 -10.07 -6.35 19.35
C ALA A 290 -9.19 -7.43 20.00
N ARG A 291 -8.89 -7.33 21.31
CA ARG A 291 -8.17 -8.40 22.03
C ARG A 291 -8.96 -9.70 22.17
N GLU A 292 -10.27 -9.61 22.01
CA GLU A 292 -11.19 -10.74 21.98
C GLU A 292 -11.52 -11.16 20.53
N GLY A 293 -10.72 -10.78 19.52
CA GLY A 293 -10.93 -11.22 18.14
C GLY A 293 -12.08 -10.56 17.40
N PHE A 294 -12.74 -9.56 18.00
CA PHE A 294 -13.90 -8.88 17.41
C PHE A 294 -13.58 -7.44 17.00
N LEU A 295 -14.23 -6.98 15.95
CA LEU A 295 -14.22 -5.58 15.54
C LEU A 295 -15.30 -4.80 16.29
N ALA A 296 -14.89 -3.71 16.93
CA ALA A 296 -15.78 -2.71 17.50
C ALA A 296 -15.32 -1.30 17.09
N PRO A 297 -16.21 -0.31 17.06
CA PRO A 297 -15.86 1.08 16.74
C PRO A 297 -14.95 1.72 17.78
N GLY A 298 -14.22 2.76 17.38
CA GLY A 298 -13.34 3.53 18.25
C GLY A 298 -14.04 4.11 19.48
N TYR A 299 -15.32 4.49 19.39
CA TYR A 299 -16.12 4.99 20.52
C TYR A 299 -16.34 3.94 21.64
N ALA A 300 -16.05 2.66 21.38
CA ALA A 300 -16.07 1.61 22.40
C ALA A 300 -14.92 1.75 23.41
N ASN A 301 -13.87 2.49 23.07
CA ASN A 301 -12.79 2.77 23.99
C ASN A 301 -13.24 3.78 25.07
N PRO A 302 -12.68 3.70 26.29
CA PRO A 302 -12.88 4.76 27.28
C PRO A 302 -12.49 6.11 26.69
N GLN A 303 -13.26 7.16 26.98
CA GLN A 303 -12.86 8.51 26.61
C GLN A 303 -11.57 8.87 27.35
N THR A 304 -10.45 8.72 26.66
CA THR A 304 -9.17 9.28 27.08
C THR A 304 -9.24 10.80 26.89
N GLY A 305 -8.60 11.56 27.77
CA GLY A 305 -8.48 13.02 27.62
C GLY A 305 -7.84 13.40 26.27
N PRO A 306 -7.73 14.71 25.95
CA PRO A 306 -7.29 15.14 24.62
C PRO A 306 -5.99 14.43 24.21
N SER A 307 -6.08 13.62 23.15
CA SER A 307 -4.93 12.93 22.57
C SER A 307 -3.81 13.93 22.32
N THR A 308 -2.67 13.71 22.98
CA THR A 308 -1.40 14.24 22.49
C THR A 308 -1.25 13.70 21.07
N GLY A 309 -0.94 14.53 20.08
CA GLY A 309 -0.99 14.18 18.65
C GLY A 309 -0.15 12.99 18.16
N ASP A 310 0.42 12.21 19.08
CA ASP A 310 1.06 10.91 18.90
C ASP A 310 0.06 9.78 18.57
N ASP A 311 -1.24 9.97 18.77
CA ASP A 311 -2.29 8.98 18.44
C ASP A 311 -2.77 9.06 16.96
N GLN A 312 -2.13 9.86 16.11
CA GLN A 312 -2.47 9.87 14.68
C GLN A 312 -1.84 8.72 13.94
N ASP A 313 -2.62 8.06 13.09
CA ASP A 313 -2.08 7.09 12.16
C ASP A 313 -0.96 7.69 11.30
N ALA A 314 0.09 6.91 11.10
CA ALA A 314 1.20 7.30 10.27
C ALA A 314 0.73 7.72 8.86
N PRO A 315 1.35 8.72 8.23
CA PRO A 315 1.06 9.06 6.85
C PRO A 315 1.13 7.82 5.94
N GLY A 316 0.06 7.55 5.19
CA GLY A 316 -0.01 6.39 4.30
C GLY A 316 -0.55 5.11 4.94
N TYR A 317 -0.98 5.13 6.21
CA TYR A 317 -1.62 4.00 6.89
C TYR A 317 -2.72 3.34 6.03
N TYR A 318 -3.53 4.19 5.38
CA TYR A 318 -4.69 3.79 4.58
C TYR A 318 -4.38 3.55 3.09
N ASP A 319 -3.10 3.58 2.67
CA ASP A 319 -2.71 3.34 1.28
C ASP A 319 -2.08 1.94 1.11
N PRO A 320 -2.82 0.99 0.50
CA PRO A 320 -2.41 0.16 -0.63
C PRO A 320 -0.96 -0.29 -0.72
N LYS A 321 -0.17 0.72 -1.06
CA LYS A 321 1.16 0.61 -1.61
C LYS A 321 2.24 0.62 -0.54
N TYR A 322 1.91 1.06 0.67
CA TYR A 322 2.83 1.01 1.80
C TYR A 322 2.68 -0.31 2.55
N PRO A 323 3.77 -0.80 3.19
CA PRO A 323 3.71 -1.96 4.05
C PRO A 323 2.66 -1.82 5.15
N VAL A 324 2.13 -2.96 5.61
CA VAL A 324 1.22 -2.98 6.75
C VAL A 324 1.95 -2.38 7.97
N PRO A 325 1.35 -1.38 8.65
CA PRO A 325 1.91 -0.80 9.86
C PRO A 325 2.17 -1.86 10.94
N THR A 326 3.26 -1.71 11.69
CA THR A 326 3.64 -2.65 12.76
C THR A 326 3.07 -2.27 14.13
N LEU A 327 2.45 -1.10 14.24
CA LEU A 327 1.80 -0.61 15.45
C LEU A 327 0.29 -0.70 15.22
N ASP A 328 -0.36 -1.58 15.96
CA ASP A 328 -1.82 -1.65 16.03
C ASP A 328 -2.30 -0.62 17.05
N GLY A 329 -3.40 0.09 16.77
CA GLY A 329 -3.92 1.16 17.64
C GLY A 329 -4.38 0.72 19.03
N CYS A 330 -4.08 -0.52 19.42
CA CYS A 330 -4.45 -1.16 20.68
C CYS A 330 -3.22 -1.74 21.37
N HIS A 331 -2.34 -0.84 21.82
CA HIS A 331 -1.19 -1.18 22.66
C HIS A 331 -1.55 -1.28 24.15
#